data_AF-A0A3L6ZIG4-F1
#
_entry.id   AF-A0A3L6ZIG4-F1
#
_cell.length_a   1.000
_cell.length_b   1.000
_cell.length_c   1.000
_cell.angle_alpha   90.00
_cell.angle_beta   90.00
_cell.angle_gamma   90.00
#
_symmetry.space_group_name_H-M   'P 1'
#
loop_
_entity.id
_entity.type
_entity.pdbx_description
1 polymer ?
#
loop_
_entity_poly.entity_id
_entity_poly.type
_entity_poly.pdbx_seq_one_letter_code
_entity_poly.pdbx_strand_id
1 'polypeptide(L)'
;MPEQLAVTEELNALVGQLGELVEYCSALRDGASGFAYVLPGTWQGPALNAFITAFESWAAQAEALRVGAEGLLETASVAEDAYNQTIEGLETMWSQLKAQLSA
;
A
#
# COMPACT_ATOMS: atom_id res chain seq x y z
N MET A 1 -13.29 -16.59 20.35
CA MET A 1 -12.19 -15.72 19.89
C MET A 1 -12.74 -14.55 19.08
N PRO A 2 -13.61 -13.67 19.62
CA PRO A 2 -14.22 -12.59 18.83
C PRO A 2 -13.27 -11.39 18.68
N GLU A 3 -12.49 -11.10 19.72
CA GLU A 3 -11.53 -10.00 19.75
C GLU A 3 -10.38 -10.23 18.75
N GLN A 4 -9.87 -11.46 18.63
CA GLN A 4 -8.85 -11.78 17.63
C GLN A 4 -9.34 -11.62 16.19
N LEU A 5 -10.59 -12.02 15.91
CA LEU A 5 -11.18 -11.87 14.58
C LEU A 5 -11.40 -10.40 14.21
N ALA A 6 -11.79 -9.56 15.18
CA ALA A 6 -11.95 -8.12 14.96
C ALA A 6 -10.60 -7.44 14.63
N VAL A 7 -9.51 -7.81 15.32
CA VAL A 7 -8.18 -7.29 15.02
C VAL A 7 -7.70 -7.72 13.63
N THR A 8 -7.97 -8.96 13.21
CA THR A 8 -7.68 -9.42 11.84
C THR A 8 -8.46 -8.61 10.79
N GLU A 9 -9.72 -8.25 11.06
CA GLU A 9 -10.53 -7.43 10.15
C GLU A 9 -9.97 -5.99 10.02
N GLU A 10 -9.57 -5.38 11.14
CA GLU A 10 -8.95 -4.07 11.15
C GLU A 10 -7.60 -4.05 10.39
N LEU A 11 -6.77 -5.08 10.56
CA LEU A 11 -5.51 -5.23 9.84
C LEU A 11 -5.73 -5.43 8.34
N ASN A 12 -6.70 -6.27 7.95
CA ASN A 12 -7.09 -6.45 6.55
C ASN A 12 -7.53 -5.12 5.91
N ALA A 13 -8.36 -4.35 6.62
CA ALA A 13 -8.82 -3.06 6.14
C ALA A 13 -7.65 -2.07 5.96
N LEU A 14 -6.69 -2.07 6.88
CA LEU A 14 -5.49 -1.23 6.78
C LEU A 14 -4.61 -1.61 5.59
N VAL A 15 -4.35 -2.90 5.39
CA VAL A 15 -3.59 -3.41 4.23
C VAL A 15 -4.29 -3.04 2.93
N GLY A 16 -5.61 -3.17 2.86
CA GLY A 16 -6.41 -2.74 1.72
C GLY A 16 -6.27 -1.25 1.42
N GLN A 17 -6.41 -0.39 2.43
CA GLN A 17 -6.26 1.07 2.28
C GLN A 17 -4.85 1.47 1.83
N LEU A 18 -3.81 0.78 2.31
CA LEU A 18 -2.43 1.01 1.87
C LEU A 18 -2.23 0.59 0.42
N GLY A 19 -2.87 -0.49 -0.02
CA GLY A 19 -2.92 -0.88 -1.43
C GLY A 19 -3.53 0.20 -2.31
N GLU A 20 -4.71 0.73 -1.93
CA GLU A 20 -5.36 1.83 -2.63
C GLU A 20 -4.48 3.09 -2.68
N LEU A 21 -3.74 3.40 -1.61
CA LEU A 21 -2.81 4.51 -1.57
C LEU A 21 -1.65 4.33 -2.57
N VAL A 22 -1.09 3.12 -2.67
CA VAL A 22 -0.03 2.80 -3.66
C VAL A 22 -0.57 3.00 -5.08
N GLU A 23 -1.78 2.54 -5.36
CA GLU A 23 -2.44 2.74 -6.66
C GLU A 23 -2.64 4.23 -6.95
N TYR A 24 -3.10 5.00 -5.96
CA TYR A 24 -3.28 6.45 -6.10
C TYR A 24 -1.95 7.17 -6.37
N CYS A 25 -0.87 6.84 -5.66
CA CYS A 25 0.45 7.40 -5.91
C CYS A 25 0.97 7.05 -7.32
N SER A 26 0.67 5.85 -7.81
CA SER A 26 0.98 5.44 -9.19
C SER A 26 0.21 6.28 -10.20
N ALA A 27 -1.09 6.49 -9.97
CA ALA A 27 -1.91 7.35 -10.82
C ALA A 27 -1.45 8.81 -10.82
N LEU A 28 -0.98 9.34 -9.68
CA LEU A 28 -0.38 10.68 -9.61
C LEU A 28 0.88 10.78 -10.48
N ARG A 29 1.75 9.77 -10.45
CA ARG A 29 2.95 9.72 -11.28
C ARG A 29 2.61 9.63 -12.77
N ASP A 30 1.64 8.80 -13.14
CA ASP A 30 1.26 8.58 -14.54
C ASP A 30 0.45 9.74 -15.11
N GLY A 31 -0.39 10.35 -14.27
CA GLY A 31 -1.08 11.60 -14.54
C GLY A 31 -0.09 12.72 -14.84
N ALA A 32 1.10 12.68 -14.24
CA ALA A 32 2.20 13.48 -14.73
C ALA A 32 2.44 13.13 -16.21
N SER A 33 2.99 11.96 -16.54
CA SER A 33 3.38 11.61 -17.92
C SER A 33 2.37 12.04 -19.01
N GLY A 34 1.06 11.92 -18.75
CA GLY A 34 -0.01 12.42 -19.62
C GLY A 34 0.05 13.90 -20.04
N PHE A 35 0.32 14.85 -19.15
CA PHE A 35 0.32 16.28 -19.53
C PHE A 35 1.55 16.68 -20.34
N ALA A 36 2.69 16.02 -20.15
CA ALA A 36 3.90 16.29 -20.94
C ALA A 36 3.69 15.98 -22.44
N TYR A 37 2.87 14.98 -22.77
CA TYR A 37 2.51 14.64 -24.15
C TYR A 37 1.48 15.58 -24.80
N VAL A 38 0.78 16.40 -24.01
CA VAL A 38 -0.30 17.31 -24.50
C VAL A 38 0.23 18.73 -24.75
N LEU A 39 1.51 18.98 -24.48
CA LEU A 39 2.11 20.29 -24.72
C LEU A 39 1.99 20.68 -26.20
N PRO A 40 1.37 21.83 -26.52
CA PRO A 40 1.30 22.32 -27.89
C PRO A 40 2.73 22.51 -28.42
N GLY A 41 3.03 22.05 -29.63
CA GLY A 41 4.35 22.24 -30.27
C GLY A 41 4.77 23.72 -30.47
N THR A 42 3.90 24.65 -30.09
CA THR A 42 4.13 26.10 -30.07
C THR A 42 4.71 26.62 -28.75
N TRP A 43 4.68 25.82 -27.67
CA TRP A 43 5.35 26.18 -26.41
C TRP A 43 6.86 26.04 -26.61
N GLN A 44 7.59 27.13 -26.45
CA GLN A 44 9.04 27.17 -26.56
C GLN A 44 9.63 28.16 -25.54
N GLY A 45 10.93 28.00 -25.28
CA GLY A 45 11.67 28.92 -24.43
C GLY A 45 11.49 28.66 -22.92
N PRO A 46 11.76 29.66 -22.07
CA PRO A 46 11.90 29.47 -20.62
C PRO A 46 10.65 28.88 -19.93
N ALA A 47 9.45 29.20 -20.43
CA ALA A 47 8.20 28.69 -19.86
C ALA A 47 8.02 27.17 -20.08
N LEU A 48 8.42 26.66 -21.26
CA LEU A 48 8.42 25.22 -21.52
C LEU A 48 9.39 24.50 -20.59
N ASN A 49 10.61 25.01 -20.44
CA ASN A 49 11.61 24.41 -19.56
C ASN A 49 11.14 24.42 -18.10
N ALA A 50 10.57 25.54 -17.62
CA ALA A 50 10.03 25.62 -16.28
C ALA A 50 8.89 24.61 -16.05
N PHE A 51 8.02 24.43 -17.04
CA PHE A 51 6.98 23.41 -17.01
C PHE A 51 7.61 22.02 -16.89
N ILE A 52 8.48 21.62 -17.82
CA ILE A 52 9.14 20.31 -17.82
C ILE A 52 9.83 20.02 -16.48
N THR A 53 10.59 20.97 -15.94
CA THR A 53 11.27 20.79 -14.64
C THR A 53 10.29 20.61 -13.48
N ALA A 54 9.23 21.43 -13.40
CA ALA A 54 8.20 21.26 -12.38
C ALA A 54 7.54 19.88 -12.48
N PHE A 55 7.43 19.39 -13.71
CA PHE A 55 6.79 18.16 -14.07
C PHE A 55 7.60 16.92 -13.69
N GLU A 56 8.89 16.91 -14.01
CA GLU A 56 9.85 15.91 -13.56
C GLU A 56 9.90 15.86 -12.03
N SER A 57 9.89 17.03 -11.39
CA SER A 57 9.86 17.15 -9.93
C SER A 57 8.58 16.56 -9.31
N TRP A 58 7.42 16.78 -9.94
CA TRP A 58 6.17 16.15 -9.51
C TRP A 58 6.25 14.62 -9.64
N ALA A 59 6.63 14.10 -10.80
CA ALA A 59 6.73 12.66 -11.03
C ALA A 59 7.68 11.98 -10.02
N ALA A 60 8.83 12.61 -9.72
CA ALA A 60 9.77 12.12 -8.73
C ALA A 60 9.18 12.09 -7.30
N GLN A 61 8.43 13.12 -6.91
CA GLN A 61 7.78 13.16 -5.60
C GLN A 61 6.64 12.14 -5.48
N ALA A 62 5.85 11.95 -6.54
CA ALA A 62 4.81 10.93 -6.57
C ALA A 62 5.40 9.52 -6.45
N GLU A 63 6.52 9.26 -7.12
CA GLU A 63 7.25 7.99 -6.99
C GLU A 63 7.80 7.79 -5.57
N ALA A 64 8.36 8.82 -4.95
CA ALA A 64 8.84 8.74 -3.58
C ALA A 64 7.72 8.40 -2.58
N LEU A 65 6.53 8.99 -2.76
CA LEU A 65 5.34 8.65 -1.98
C LEU A 65 4.90 7.20 -2.22
N ARG A 66 4.90 6.76 -3.48
CA ARG A 66 4.56 5.37 -3.86
C ARG A 66 5.45 4.37 -3.15
N VAL A 67 6.78 4.55 -3.22
CA VAL A 67 7.76 3.67 -2.56
C VAL A 67 7.58 3.69 -1.04
N GLY A 68 7.33 4.85 -0.43
CA GLY A 68 7.05 4.95 1.00
C GLY A 68 5.78 4.20 1.40
N ALA A 69 4.71 4.31 0.60
CA ALA A 69 3.47 3.58 0.81
C ALA A 69 3.64 2.06 0.63
N GLU A 70 4.43 1.62 -0.36
CA GLU A 70 4.77 0.20 -0.55
C GLU A 70 5.50 -0.38 0.66
N GLY A 71 6.48 0.34 1.22
CA GLY A 71 7.18 -0.13 2.43
C GLY A 71 6.28 -0.24 3.66
N LEU A 72 5.30 0.67 3.79
CA LEU A 72 4.27 0.58 4.83
C LEU A 72 3.33 -0.61 4.59
N LEU A 73 2.89 -0.81 3.35
CA LEU A 73 2.07 -1.96 2.96
C LEU A 73 2.76 -3.28 3.28
N GLU A 74 4.02 -3.44 2.88
CA GLU A 74 4.83 -4.64 3.18
C GLU A 74 4.90 -4.90 4.69
N THR A 75 5.19 -3.85 5.48
CA THR A 75 5.26 -3.98 6.93
C THR A 75 3.91 -4.37 7.55
N ALA A 76 2.83 -3.77 7.08
CA ALA A 76 1.47 -4.08 7.53
C ALA A 76 1.07 -5.51 7.18
N SER A 77 1.36 -5.99 5.97
CA SER A 77 1.09 -7.37 5.56
C SER A 77 1.90 -8.39 6.37
N VAL A 78 3.17 -8.10 6.68
CA VAL A 78 3.97 -8.96 7.58
C VAL A 78 3.35 -9.05 8.98
N ALA A 79 2.87 -7.92 9.51
CA ALA A 79 2.20 -7.90 10.81
C ALA A 79 0.88 -8.69 10.80
N GLU A 80 0.10 -8.54 9.73
CA GLU A 80 -1.13 -9.30 9.51
C GLU A 80 -0.85 -10.81 9.45
N ASP A 81 0.11 -11.24 8.64
CA ASP A 81 0.51 -12.65 8.51
C ASP A 81 0.94 -13.24 9.86
N ALA A 82 1.76 -12.52 10.62
CA ALA A 82 2.22 -12.96 11.94
C ALA A 82 1.06 -13.11 12.93
N TYR A 83 0.07 -12.21 12.87
CA TYR A 83 -1.12 -12.26 13.72
C TYR A 83 -2.00 -13.46 13.36
N ASN A 84 -2.26 -13.67 12.05
CA ASN A 84 -3.05 -14.79 11.56
C ASN A 84 -2.41 -16.14 11.90
N GLN A 85 -1.09 -16.29 11.70
CA GLN A 85 -0.36 -17.50 12.10
C GLN A 85 -0.44 -17.78 13.61
N THR A 86 -0.44 -16.72 14.43
CA THR A 86 -0.59 -16.85 15.89
C THR A 86 -1.97 -17.37 16.26
N ILE A 87 -3.04 -16.87 15.62
CA ILE A 87 -4.41 -17.35 15.83
C ILE A 87 -4.53 -18.82 15.45
N GLU A 88 -4.08 -19.21 14.25
CA GLU A 88 -4.12 -20.59 13.78
C GLU A 88 -3.36 -21.56 14.71
N GLY A 89 -2.22 -21.11 15.23
CA GLY A 89 -1.44 -21.86 16.22
C GLY A 89 -2.22 -22.07 17.54
N LEU A 90 -2.87 -21.02 18.05
CA LEU A 90 -3.69 -21.10 19.26
C LEU A 90 -4.89 -22.02 19.08
N GLU A 91 -5.57 -21.95 17.94
CA GLU A 91 -6.69 -22.85 17.61
C GLU A 91 -6.25 -24.31 17.54
N THR A 92 -5.10 -24.57 16.92
CA THR A 92 -4.50 -25.90 16.84
C THR A 92 -4.18 -26.45 18.24
N MET A 93 -3.52 -25.65 19.08
CA MET A 93 -3.21 -26.04 20.47
C MET A 93 -4.48 -26.31 21.28
N TRP A 94 -5.50 -25.46 21.15
CA TRP A 94 -6.76 -25.64 21.86
C TRP A 94 -7.50 -26.92 21.43
N SER A 95 -7.54 -27.19 20.13
CA SER A 95 -8.12 -28.41 19.57
C SER A 95 -7.41 -29.67 20.10
N GLN A 96 -6.08 -29.66 20.12
CA GLN A 96 -5.27 -30.76 20.66
C GLN A 96 -5.51 -30.97 22.15
N LEU A 97 -5.53 -29.89 22.95
CA LEU A 97 -5.80 -29.96 24.38
C LEU A 97 -7.20 -30.53 24.64
N LYS A 98 -8.20 -30.08 23.90
CA LYS A 98 -9.58 -30.57 24.01
C LYS A 98 -9.66 -32.07 23.70
N ALA A 99 -8.98 -32.52 22.65
CA ALA A 99 -8.92 -33.94 22.31
C ALA A 99 -8.30 -34.78 23.42
N GLN A 100 -7.21 -34.32 24.05
CA GLN A 100 -6.57 -34.99 25.19
C GLN A 100 -7.45 -35.03 26.44
N LEU A 101 -8.24 -33.98 26.70
CA LEU A 101 -9.16 -33.93 27.85
C LEU A 101 -10.42 -34.77 27.65
N SER A 102 -10.78 -35.09 26.41
CA SER A 102 -11.92 -35.95 26.06
C SER A 102 -11.56 -37.42 25.86
N ALA A 103 -10.28 -37.76 25.95
CA ALA A 103 -9.74 -39.12 25.87
C ALA A 103 -9.55 -39.72 27.27
#